data_AF-S4PDH4-F1
#
_entry.id   AF-S4PDH4-F1
#
_cell.length_a   1.000
_cell.length_b   1.000
_cell.length_c   1.000
_cell.angle_alpha   90.00
_cell.angle_beta   90.00
_cell.angle_gamma   90.00
#
_symmetry.space_group_name_H-M   'P 1'
#
loop_
_entity.id
_entity.type
_entity.pdbx_description
1 polymer ?
#
loop_
_entity_poly.entity_id
_entity_poly.type
_entity_poly.pdbx_seq_one_letter_code
_entity_poly.pdbx_strand_id
1 'polypeptide(L)'
;FSVYGLHEELDSEPHLFGEYMYDANNTSIQHFPVKYPKTTNIGGVEYPVAYDIIELRVESNHGNPTYTCVYRFRVHGNPLTDIRSATEDSIRDSET
;
A
#
# COMPACT_ATOMS: atom_id res chain seq x y z
N PHE A 1 13.88 0.66 -0.44
CA PHE A 1 12.80 0.21 -1.33
C PHE A 1 11.61 1.15 -1.14
N SER A 2 10.92 1.48 -2.21
CA SER A 2 9.70 2.28 -2.19
C SER A 2 8.55 1.51 -2.80
N VAL A 3 7.33 1.84 -2.37
CA VAL A 3 6.11 1.14 -2.76
C VAL A 3 5.12 2.14 -3.33
N TYR A 4 4.58 1.83 -4.51
CA TYR A 4 3.63 2.68 -5.23
C TYR A 4 2.34 1.94 -5.55
N GLY A 5 1.23 2.68 -5.60
CA GLY A 5 -0.03 2.23 -6.19
C GLY A 5 -0.18 2.79 -7.61
N LEU A 6 -0.56 1.92 -8.53
CA LEU A 6 -0.80 2.24 -9.94
C LEU A 6 -2.26 1.91 -10.31
N HIS A 7 -2.87 2.72 -11.16
CA HIS A 7 -4.19 2.44 -11.75
C HIS A 7 -4.10 1.58 -13.01
N GLU A 8 -2.95 1.62 -13.69
CA GLU A 8 -2.64 0.81 -14.87
C GLU A 8 -1.15 0.50 -14.94
N GLU A 9 -0.73 -0.45 -15.80
CA GLU A 9 0.68 -0.88 -15.86
C GLU A 9 1.65 0.25 -16.24
N LEU A 10 1.19 1.20 -17.06
CA LEU A 10 1.98 2.36 -17.52
C LEU A 10 1.40 3.67 -16.97
N ASP A 11 1.08 3.69 -15.68
CA ASP A 11 0.55 4.87 -14.99
C ASP A 11 1.58 6.02 -15.00
N SER A 12 1.19 7.17 -15.55
CA SER A 12 2.05 8.35 -15.60
C SER A 12 2.20 9.05 -14.25
N GLU A 13 1.27 8.82 -13.32
CA GLU A 13 1.18 9.52 -12.03
C GLU A 13 0.99 8.51 -10.88
N PRO A 14 1.92 7.57 -10.66
CA PRO A 14 1.80 6.56 -9.61
C PRO A 14 1.84 7.20 -8.22
N HIS A 15 1.02 6.70 -7.29
CA HIS A 15 0.96 7.22 -5.93
C HIS A 15 1.98 6.54 -5.03
N LEU A 16 2.90 7.30 -4.44
CA LEU A 16 3.85 6.80 -3.45
C LEU A 16 3.15 6.49 -2.11
N PHE A 17 3.19 5.24 -1.67
CA PHE A 17 2.69 4.85 -0.35
C PHE A 17 3.74 4.94 0.76
N GLY A 18 5.01 4.85 0.41
CA GLY A 18 6.10 5.02 1.36
C GLY A 18 7.45 4.53 0.86
N GLU A 19 8.48 5.01 1.55
CA GLU A 19 9.88 4.62 1.37
C GLU A 19 10.38 3.93 2.63
N TYR A 20 11.09 2.83 2.47
CA TYR A 20 11.44 1.91 3.54
C TYR A 20 12.85 1.36 3.36
N MET A 21 13.39 0.81 4.46
CA MET A 21 14.66 0.11 4.48
C MET A 21 14.46 -1.24 5.16
N TYR A 22 14.78 -2.31 4.46
CA TYR A 22 14.88 -3.64 5.06
C TYR A 22 16.17 -3.69 5.89
N ASP A 23 16.07 -4.14 7.14
CA ASP A 23 17.23 -4.25 8.03
C ASP A 23 17.76 -5.68 8.02
N ALA A 24 18.92 -5.90 7.41
CA ALA A 24 19.55 -7.21 7.33
C ALA A 24 19.95 -7.79 8.71
N ASN A 25 20.05 -6.96 9.75
CA ASN A 25 20.41 -7.40 11.10
C ASN A 25 19.18 -7.72 11.98
N ASN A 26 17.97 -7.50 11.48
CA ASN A 26 16.72 -7.75 12.19
C ASN A 26 16.10 -9.10 11.77
N THR A 27 14.90 -9.39 12.27
CA THR A 27 14.11 -10.56 11.92
C THR A 27 13.84 -10.65 10.42
N SER A 28 13.71 -11.88 9.91
CA SER A 28 13.56 -12.16 8.48
C SER A 28 12.23 -11.66 7.89
N ILE A 29 11.17 -11.63 8.69
CA ILE A 29 9.86 -11.08 8.29
C ILE A 29 9.74 -9.70 8.94
N GLN A 30 9.69 -8.66 8.11
CA GLN A 30 9.57 -7.28 8.56
C GLN A 30 8.27 -6.67 8.02
N HIS A 31 7.60 -5.89 8.87
CA HIS A 31 6.36 -5.22 8.54
C HIS A 31 6.59 -3.72 8.44
N PHE A 32 6.00 -3.11 7.41
CA PHE A 32 6.18 -1.70 7.11
C PHE A 32 4.79 -1.07 6.94
N PRO A 33 4.35 -0.16 7.85
CA PRO A 33 3.07 0.51 7.71
C PRO A 33 3.09 1.52 6.56
N VAL A 34 1.94 1.78 5.95
CA VAL A 34 1.77 2.83 4.93
C VAL A 34 2.14 4.18 5.54
N LYS A 35 3.01 4.94 4.86
CA LYS A 35 3.43 6.28 5.31
C LYS A 35 2.58 7.39 4.73
N TYR A 36 2.16 7.24 3.47
CA TYR A 36 1.42 8.25 2.71
C TYR A 36 0.11 7.64 2.18
N PRO A 37 -0.94 7.53 3.02
CA PRO A 37 -2.22 7.02 2.58
C PRO A 37 -2.84 7.95 1.54
N LYS A 38 -3.49 7.36 0.51
CA LYS A 38 -4.26 8.13 -0.48
C LYS A 38 -5.73 8.14 -0.08
N THR A 39 -6.29 9.34 0.03
CA THR A 39 -7.72 9.55 0.20
C THR A 39 -8.28 10.46 -0.89
N THR A 40 -9.59 10.40 -1.07
CA THR A 40 -10.37 11.31 -1.91
C THR A 40 -11.53 11.86 -1.12
N ASN A 41 -11.82 13.15 -1.28
CA ASN A 41 -12.91 13.81 -0.58
C ASN A 41 -14.21 13.71 -1.41
N ILE A 42 -15.24 13.11 -0.84
CA ILE A 42 -16.58 13.02 -1.43
C ILE A 42 -17.56 13.60 -0.42
N GLY A 43 -18.12 14.77 -0.73
CA GLY A 43 -19.13 15.41 0.12
C GLY A 43 -18.62 15.81 1.51
N GLY A 44 -17.34 16.13 1.66
CA GLY A 44 -16.72 16.47 2.95
C GLY A 44 -16.18 15.27 3.74
N VAL A 45 -16.33 14.05 3.21
CA VAL A 45 -15.85 12.81 3.84
C VAL A 45 -14.64 12.27 3.06
N GLU A 46 -13.59 11.90 3.77
CA GLU A 46 -12.38 11.29 3.20
C GLU A 46 -12.58 9.77 3.02
N TYR A 47 -12.44 9.29 1.80
CA TYR A 47 -12.50 7.87 1.46
C TYR A 47 -11.14 7.37 0.99
N PRO A 48 -10.72 6.15 1.40
CA PRO A 48 -9.49 5.56 0.89
C PRO A 48 -9.61 5.27 -0.60
N VAL A 49 -8.53 5.53 -1.33
CA VAL A 49 -8.41 5.16 -2.75
C VAL A 49 -7.78 3.78 -2.84
N ALA A 50 -8.42 2.87 -3.56
CA ALA A 50 -7.92 1.52 -3.77
C ALA A 50 -7.05 1.43 -5.03
N TYR A 51 -6.10 0.50 -4.97
CA TYR A 51 -5.15 0.22 -6.03
C TYR A 51 -5.05 -1.30 -6.20
N ASP A 52 -5.21 -1.76 -7.43
CA ASP A 52 -5.12 -3.18 -7.77
C ASP A 52 -3.72 -3.57 -8.26
N ILE A 53 -2.91 -2.59 -8.64
CA ILE A 53 -1.52 -2.77 -9.08
C ILE A 53 -0.59 -2.08 -8.09
N ILE A 54 0.40 -2.84 -7.63
CA ILE A 54 1.42 -2.36 -6.69
C ILE A 54 2.79 -2.54 -7.33
N GLU A 55 3.59 -1.47 -7.29
CA GLU A 55 4.97 -1.50 -7.75
C GLU A 55 5.93 -1.43 -6.57
N LEU A 56 6.85 -2.40 -6.52
CA LEU A 56 7.98 -2.41 -5.59
C LEU A 56 9.24 -1.93 -6.33
N ARG A 57 9.78 -0.78 -5.93
CA ARG A 57 11.07 -0.29 -6.42
C ARG A 57 12.15 -0.60 -5.39
N VAL A 58 13.23 -1.26 -5.82
CA VAL A 58 14.39 -1.55 -4.96
C VAL A 58 15.55 -0.67 -5.40
N GLU A 59 15.93 0.32 -4.59
CA GLU A 59 16.93 1.33 -4.95
C GLU A 59 18.35 0.93 -4.56
N SER A 60 18.52 0.04 -3.58
CA SER A 60 19.82 -0.45 -3.12
C SER A 60 19.71 -1.85 -2.51
N ASN A 61 20.86 -2.49 -2.30
CA ASN A 61 20.98 -3.77 -1.60
C ASN A 61 22.06 -3.69 -0.51
N HIS A 62 22.28 -4.79 0.21
CA HIS A 62 23.25 -4.87 1.30
C HIS A 62 24.67 -5.22 0.85
N GLY A 63 25.11 -4.72 -0.32
CA GLY A 63 26.50 -4.77 -0.76
C GLY A 63 26.85 -5.86 -1.76
N ASN A 64 25.87 -6.59 -2.29
CA ASN A 64 26.14 -7.49 -3.42
C ASN A 64 26.33 -6.64 -4.71
N PRO A 65 27.49 -6.71 -5.37
CA PRO A 65 27.79 -5.82 -6.49
C PRO A 65 27.11 -6.20 -7.81
N THR A 66 26.51 -7.39 -7.92
CA THR A 66 26.05 -7.94 -9.21
C THR A 66 24.55 -8.18 -9.27
N TYR A 67 23.88 -8.41 -8.14
CA TYR A 67 22.43 -8.66 -8.14
C TYR A 67 21.77 -8.34 -6.80
N THR A 68 20.45 -8.28 -6.85
CA THR A 68 19.58 -8.18 -5.67
C THR A 68 18.56 -9.30 -5.72
N CYS A 69 18.39 -10.02 -4.61
CA CYS A 69 17.41 -11.10 -4.51
C CYS A 69 16.19 -10.64 -3.70
N VAL A 70 14.99 -10.90 -4.22
CA VAL A 70 13.73 -10.69 -3.50
C VAL A 70 13.10 -12.04 -3.22
N TYR A 71 12.97 -12.39 -1.93
CA TYR A 71 12.39 -13.68 -1.53
C TYR A 71 10.86 -13.65 -1.57
N ARG A 72 10.25 -12.71 -0.86
CA ARG A 72 8.79 -12.58 -0.79
C ARG A 72 8.40 -11.17 -0.41
N PHE A 73 7.49 -10.59 -1.18
CA PHE A 73 6.79 -9.37 -0.87
C PHE A 73 5.32 -9.70 -0.60
N ARG A 74 4.72 -9.11 0.43
CA ARG A 74 3.30 -9.28 0.76
C ARG A 74 2.68 -7.90 0.88
N VAL A 75 1.50 -7.75 0.29
CA VAL A 75 0.67 -6.55 0.44
C VAL A 75 -0.52 -6.93 1.30
N HIS A 76 -0.83 -6.06 2.27
CA HIS A 76 -1.96 -6.20 3.18
C HIS A 76 -2.86 -4.97 3.01
N GLY A 77 -4.17 -5.18 3.03
CA GLY A 77 -5.15 -4.11 2.90
C GLY A 77 -6.57 -4.66 3.01
N ASN A 78 -7.53 -3.74 3.02
CA ASN A 78 -8.95 -4.09 3.04
C ASN A 78 -9.50 -3.94 1.61
N PRO A 79 -10.19 -4.95 1.06
CA PRO A 79 -10.81 -4.81 -0.24
C PRO A 79 -11.98 -3.81 -0.17
N LEU A 80 -12.23 -3.10 -1.28
CA LEU A 80 -13.29 -2.07 -1.34
C LEU A 80 -14.68 -2.61 -1.02
N THR A 81 -14.94 -3.89 -1.30
CA THR A 81 -16.20 -4.56 -0.96
C THR A 81 -16.46 -4.54 0.54
N ASP A 82 -15.42 -4.76 1.34
CA ASP A 82 -15.52 -4.82 2.79
C ASP A 82 -15.71 -3.42 3.38
N ILE A 83 -15.08 -2.41 2.77
CA ILE A 83 -15.25 -1.01 3.17
C ILE A 83 -16.69 -0.56 2.91
N ARG A 84 -17.26 -0.88 1.74
CA ARG A 84 -18.65 -0.54 1.39
C ARG A 84 -19.65 -1.20 2.34
N SER A 85 -19.51 -2.51 2.57
CA SER A 85 -20.37 -3.24 3.51
C SER A 85 -20.28 -2.66 4.92
N ALA A 86 -19.07 -2.35 5.41
CA ALA A 86 -18.88 -1.77 6.73
C ALA A 86 -19.50 -0.36 6.83
N THR A 87 -19.40 0.47 5.79
CA THR A 87 -20.08 1.77 5.76
C THR A 87 -21.59 1.63 5.73
N GLU A 88 -22.15 0.69 4.96
CA GLU A 88 -23.60 0.44 4.90
C GLU A 88 -24.16 -0.06 6.25
N ASP A 89 -23.47 -1.00 6.91
CA ASP A 89 -23.82 -1.46 8.24
C ASP A 89 -23.74 -0.32 9.27
N SER A 90 -22.70 0.52 9.21
CA SER A 90 -22.56 1.68 10.11
C SER A 90 -23.68 2.71 9.93
N ILE A 91 -24.12 2.95 8.69
CA ILE A 91 -25.25 3.84 8.42
C ILE A 91 -26.54 3.23 9.00
N ARG A 92 -26.79 1.95 8.73
CA ARG A 92 -27.98 1.25 9.25
C ARG A 92 -28.05 1.29 10.78
N ASP A 93 -26.93 1.05 11.45
CA ASP A 93 -26.86 1.06 12.92
C ASP A 93 -27.05 2.46 13.50
N SER A 94 -26.74 3.52 12.75
CA SER A 94 -26.96 4.92 13.17
C SER A 94 -28.40 5.41 12.98
N GLU A 95 -29.22 4.69 12.20
CA GLU A 95 -30.63 5.00 11.94
C GLU A 95 -31.61 4.24 12.87
N THR A 96 -31.10 3.33 13.72
CA THR A 96 -31.85 2.59 14.75
C THR A 96 -31.52 3.03 16.16
#